data_AF-A0A1L8SUX7-F1
#
_entry.id   AF-A0A1L8SUX7-F1
#
_cell.length_a   1.000
_cell.length_b   1.000
_cell.length_c   1.000
_cell.angle_alpha   90.00
_cell.angle_beta   90.00
_cell.angle_gamma   90.00
#
_symmetry.space_group_name_H-M   'P 1'
#
loop_
_entity.id
_entity.type
_entity.pdbx_description
1 polymer ?
#
loop_
_entity_poly.entity_id
_entity_poly.type
_entity_poly.pdbx_seq_one_letter_code
_entity_poly.pdbx_strand_id
1 'polypeptide(L)'
;MDNQTDISLWDIQTGNVVTALEDFIEDWKASKNSDLHEYLRSYPGYFKSDEPTREAIQLVLEYAKELMDGKRENVGFYENKIWCTEAGESVRMTHFHERTISNLMQKIIVAR
;
A
#
# COMPACT_ATOMS: atom_id res chain seq x y z
N MET A 1 -8.58 23.92 13.66
CA MET A 1 -8.61 22.59 14.30
C MET A 1 -9.14 21.66 13.26
N ASP A 2 -8.25 21.17 12.39
CA ASP A 2 -8.63 20.18 11.39
C ASP A 2 -9.00 18.90 12.14
N ASN A 3 -10.24 18.45 11.94
CA ASN A 3 -10.69 17.14 12.38
C ASN A 3 -9.91 16.13 11.52
N GLN A 4 -8.72 15.76 11.99
CA GLN A 4 -7.95 14.68 11.44
C GLN A 4 -8.73 13.39 11.72
N THR A 5 -9.49 12.92 10.72
CA THR A 5 -10.16 11.63 10.79
C THR A 5 -9.06 10.57 10.68
N ASP A 6 -8.80 9.88 11.79
CA ASP A 6 -7.92 8.70 11.80
C ASP A 6 -8.74 7.51 11.26
N ILE A 7 -8.27 6.87 10.19
CA ILE A 7 -8.80 5.58 9.76
C ILE A 7 -8.28 4.53 10.74
N SER A 8 -9.17 3.93 11.52
CA SER A 8 -8.74 3.01 12.57
C SER A 8 -8.24 1.71 11.98
N LEU A 9 -7.23 1.14 12.63
CA LEU A 9 -6.63 -0.15 12.30
C LEU A 9 -7.64 -1.31 12.21
N TRP A 10 -8.75 -1.21 12.94
CA TRP A 10 -9.84 -2.21 12.95
C TRP A 10 -10.77 -2.08 11.74
N ASP A 11 -10.78 -0.93 11.08
CA ASP A 11 -11.59 -0.66 9.89
C ASP A 11 -10.90 -1.15 8.62
N ILE A 12 -9.61 -1.55 8.71
CA ILE A 12 -8.82 -2.00 7.57
C ILE A 12 -8.64 -3.51 7.62
N GLN A 13 -9.04 -4.18 6.54
CA GLN A 13 -8.72 -5.59 6.32
C GLN A 13 -7.26 -5.73 5.86
N THR A 14 -6.35 -5.61 6.83
CA THR A 14 -4.90 -5.57 6.59
C THR A 14 -4.33 -6.75 5.79
N GLY A 15 -4.97 -7.92 5.87
CA GLY A 15 -4.62 -9.08 5.03
C GLY A 15 -4.88 -8.85 3.53
N ASN A 16 -5.95 -8.14 3.17
CA ASN A 16 -6.24 -7.80 1.77
C ASN A 16 -5.21 -6.81 1.21
N VAL A 17 -4.73 -5.89 2.04
CA VAL A 17 -3.69 -4.92 1.66
C VAL A 17 -2.36 -5.61 1.40
N VAL A 18 -1.95 -6.53 2.29
CA VAL A 18 -0.74 -7.33 2.08
C VAL A 18 -0.84 -8.19 0.83
N THR A 19 -1.97 -8.88 0.64
CA THR A 19 -2.21 -9.73 -0.53
C THR A 19 -2.14 -8.91 -1.83
N ALA A 20 -2.77 -7.72 -1.83
CA ALA A 20 -2.74 -6.83 -2.99
C ALA A 20 -1.31 -6.39 -3.34
N LEU A 21 -0.49 -6.09 -2.32
CA LEU A 21 0.90 -5.70 -2.50
C LEU A 21 1.77 -6.85 -3.05
N GLU A 22 1.60 -8.07 -2.51
CA GLU A 22 2.32 -9.24 -2.98
C GLU A 22 2.03 -9.53 -4.46
N ASP A 23 0.76 -9.55 -4.83
CA ASP A 23 0.32 -9.82 -6.21
C ASP A 23 0.82 -8.73 -7.18
N PHE A 24 0.73 -7.45 -6.80
CA PHE A 24 1.24 -6.34 -7.61
C PHE A 24 2.77 -6.41 -7.81
N ILE A 25 3.53 -6.81 -6.79
CA ILE A 25 4.98 -6.99 -6.91
C ILE A 25 5.32 -8.13 -7.87
N GLU A 26 4.58 -9.25 -7.83
CA GLU A 26 4.82 -10.37 -8.74
C GLU A 26 4.46 -10.01 -10.19
N ASP A 27 3.35 -9.31 -10.41
CA ASP A 27 3.00 -8.78 -11.73
C ASP A 27 4.10 -7.84 -12.28
N TRP A 28 4.63 -6.95 -11.43
CA TRP A 28 5.74 -6.07 -11.81
C TRP A 28 7.03 -6.83 -12.13
N LYS A 29 7.35 -7.89 -11.40
CA LYS A 29 8.54 -8.70 -11.73
C LYS A 29 8.40 -9.38 -13.10
N ALA A 30 7.18 -9.79 -13.46
CA ALA A 30 6.90 -10.45 -14.73
C ALA A 30 6.89 -9.49 -15.92
N SER A 31 6.23 -8.33 -15.77
CA SER A 31 6.01 -7.38 -16.88
C SER A 31 7.03 -6.23 -16.93
N LYS A 32 7.69 -5.93 -15.80
CA LYS A 32 8.54 -4.75 -15.54
C LYS A 32 7.85 -3.40 -15.81
N ASN A 33 6.56 -3.39 -16.11
CA ASN A 33 5.79 -2.18 -16.41
C ASN A 33 4.32 -2.31 -15.96
N SER A 34 4.11 -2.65 -14.69
CA SER A 34 2.76 -2.71 -14.12
C SER A 34 2.15 -1.32 -13.96
N ASP A 35 1.04 -1.09 -14.65
CA ASP A 35 0.17 0.06 -14.48
C ASP A 35 -0.71 -0.17 -13.24
N LEU A 36 -0.61 0.74 -12.27
CA LEU A 36 -1.35 0.63 -11.01
C LEU A 36 -2.86 0.71 -11.22
N HIS A 37 -3.33 1.58 -12.12
CA HIS A 37 -4.76 1.75 -12.36
C HIS A 37 -5.35 0.53 -13.08
N GLU A 38 -4.61 -0.08 -14.00
CA GLU A 38 -5.01 -1.34 -14.64
C GLU A 38 -5.07 -2.49 -13.63
N TYR A 39 -4.08 -2.59 -12.75
CA TYR A 39 -4.09 -3.57 -11.66
C TYR A 39 -5.29 -3.36 -10.72
N LEU A 40 -5.53 -2.14 -10.24
CA LEU A 40 -6.67 -1.85 -9.36
C LEU A 40 -8.02 -2.13 -10.03
N ARG A 41 -8.13 -1.92 -11.35
CA ARG A 41 -9.35 -2.24 -12.12
C ARG A 41 -9.59 -3.74 -12.28
N SER A 42 -8.54 -4.55 -12.23
CA SER A 42 -8.63 -6.01 -12.40
C SER A 42 -8.63 -6.78 -11.08
N TYR A 43 -8.10 -6.20 -9.98
CA TYR A 43 -8.00 -6.84 -8.68
C TYR A 43 -9.37 -6.94 -7.96
N PRO A 44 -9.97 -8.14 -7.84
CA PRO A 44 -11.31 -8.29 -7.25
C PRO A 44 -11.33 -7.96 -5.75
N GLY A 45 -10.20 -8.09 -5.06
CA GLY A 45 -10.05 -7.74 -3.65
C GLY A 45 -10.25 -6.26 -3.39
N TYR A 46 -9.93 -5.40 -4.35
CA TYR A 46 -10.18 -3.96 -4.25
C TYR A 46 -11.69 -3.67 -4.22
N PHE A 47 -12.45 -4.15 -5.19
CA PHE A 47 -13.89 -3.86 -5.29
C PHE A 47 -14.74 -4.47 -4.17
N LYS A 48 -14.29 -5.59 -3.59
CA LYS A 48 -15.01 -6.27 -2.49
C LYS A 48 -14.70 -5.69 -1.11
N SER A 49 -13.66 -4.86 -1.01
CA SER A 49 -13.24 -4.26 0.24
C SER A 49 -14.07 -3.03 0.58
N ASP A 50 -14.21 -2.74 1.88
CA ASP A 50 -14.78 -1.49 2.35
C ASP A 50 -13.91 -0.28 1.93
N GLU A 51 -14.45 0.93 2.09
CA GLU A 51 -13.77 2.18 1.73
C GLU A 51 -12.41 2.36 2.45
N PRO A 52 -12.31 2.20 3.79
CA PRO A 52 -11.03 2.25 4.49
C PRO A 52 -9.97 1.28 3.95
N THR A 53 -10.37 0.04 3.65
CA THR A 53 -9.46 -0.96 3.11
C THR A 53 -9.04 -0.63 1.68
N ARG A 54 -9.95 -0.11 0.84
CA ARG A 54 -9.63 0.32 -0.52
C ARG A 54 -8.61 1.47 -0.52
N GLU A 55 -8.82 2.47 0.33
CA GLU A 55 -7.87 3.57 0.47
C GLU A 55 -6.51 3.09 0.97
N ALA A 56 -6.48 2.18 1.93
CA ALA A 56 -5.25 1.55 2.40
C ALA A 56 -4.55 0.74 1.29
N ILE A 57 -5.29 -0.02 0.47
CA ILE A 57 -4.75 -0.73 -0.69
C ILE A 57 -4.13 0.28 -1.67
N GLN A 58 -4.88 1.31 -2.06
CA GLN A 58 -4.43 2.29 -3.04
C GLN A 58 -3.14 2.97 -2.57
N LEU A 59 -3.13 3.47 -1.34
CA LEU A 59 -2.00 4.17 -0.74
C LEU A 59 -0.73 3.31 -0.68
N VAL A 60 -0.85 2.05 -0.24
CA VAL A 60 0.28 1.12 -0.18
C VAL A 60 0.82 0.81 -1.58
N LEU A 61 -0.07 0.59 -2.56
CA LEU A 61 0.35 0.28 -3.92
C LEU A 61 0.93 1.48 -4.67
N GLU A 62 0.46 2.70 -4.40
CA GLU A 62 1.08 3.93 -4.91
C GLU A 62 2.53 4.05 -4.43
N TYR A 63 2.77 3.83 -3.14
CA TYR A 63 4.13 3.85 -2.58
C TYR A 63 5.00 2.75 -3.22
N ALA A 64 4.44 1.56 -3.44
CA ALA A 64 5.12 0.49 -4.15
C ALA A 64 5.50 0.91 -5.58
N LYS A 65 4.56 1.53 -6.30
CA LYS A 65 4.77 2.00 -7.67
C LYS A 65 5.83 3.10 -7.72
N GLU A 66 5.84 4.05 -6.79
CA GLU A 66 6.90 5.06 -6.68
C GLU A 66 8.29 4.43 -6.48
N LEU A 67 8.38 3.37 -5.67
CA LEU A 67 9.63 2.62 -5.49
C LEU A 67 10.05 1.90 -6.77
N MET A 68 9.11 1.20 -7.43
CA MET A 68 9.33 0.51 -8.70
C MET A 68 9.81 1.47 -9.79
N ASP A 69 9.19 2.66 -9.88
CA ASP A 69 9.50 3.70 -10.87
C ASP A 69 10.78 4.49 -10.54
N GLY A 70 11.41 4.26 -9.38
CA GLY A 70 12.58 5.05 -8.96
C GLY A 70 12.26 6.44 -8.42
N LYS A 71 10.98 6.82 -8.30
CA LYS A 71 10.54 8.12 -7.74
C LYS A 71 10.74 8.21 -6.24
N ARG A 72 10.80 7.05 -5.58
CA ARG A 72 11.09 6.90 -4.15
C ARG A 72 12.29 5.97 -3.97
N GLU A 73 13.17 6.31 -3.02
CA GLU A 73 14.39 5.55 -2.74
C GLU A 73 14.32 4.77 -1.42
N ASN A 74 13.41 5.13 -0.52
CA ASN A 74 13.33 4.55 0.80
C ASN A 74 11.90 4.19 1.21
N VAL A 75 11.84 3.34 2.22
CA VAL A 75 10.67 2.65 2.73
C VAL A 75 10.47 3.22 4.13
N GLY A 76 9.76 4.36 4.21
CA GLY A 76 9.59 5.16 5.42
C GLY A 76 8.61 4.59 6.45
N PHE A 77 8.48 3.26 6.57
CA PHE A 77 7.48 2.64 7.45
C PHE A 77 7.82 2.70 8.93
N TYR A 78 9.07 3.01 9.30
CA TYR A 78 9.48 3.12 10.71
C TYR A 78 9.39 4.54 11.28
N GLU A 79 9.49 5.57 10.43
CA GLU A 79 9.51 6.98 10.87
C GLU A 79 8.11 7.62 10.81
N ASN A 80 7.23 7.16 9.91
CA ASN A 80 5.83 7.57 9.83
C ASN A 80 4.93 6.34 9.95
N LYS A 81 4.52 6.02 11.19
CA LYS A 81 3.53 4.97 11.54
C LYS A 81 2.10 5.27 11.07
N ILE A 82 1.96 6.31 10.25
CA ILE A 82 0.72 6.91 9.82
C ILE A 82 0.92 7.21 8.35
N TRP A 83 0.26 6.44 7.49
CA TRP A 83 0.16 6.83 6.09
C TRP A 83 -1.01 7.80 5.96
N CYS A 84 -0.87 8.82 5.15
CA CYS A 84 -1.97 9.75 4.90
C CYS A 84 -2.61 9.43 3.56
N THR A 85 -3.93 9.33 3.53
CA THR A 85 -4.70 9.37 2.28
C THR A 85 -4.54 10.74 1.62
N GLU A 86 -4.98 10.90 0.37
CA GLU A 86 -4.99 12.21 -0.30
C GLU A 86 -5.83 13.26 0.47
N ALA A 87 -6.81 12.81 1.26
CA ALA A 87 -7.62 13.65 2.13
C ALA A 87 -6.91 14.04 3.45
N GLY A 88 -5.69 13.55 3.68
CA GLY A 88 -4.93 13.79 4.91
C GLY A 88 -5.30 12.85 6.07
N GLU A 89 -6.11 11.83 5.81
CA GLU A 89 -6.57 10.89 6.84
C GLU A 89 -5.51 9.85 7.13
N SER A 90 -5.39 9.55 8.41
CA SER A 90 -4.28 8.75 8.94
C SER A 90 -4.65 7.27 8.96
N VAL A 91 -4.07 6.50 8.04
CA VAL A 91 -4.17 5.04 7.94
C VAL A 91 -3.16 4.40 8.90
N ARG A 92 -3.65 3.60 9.85
CA ARG A 92 -2.80 2.85 10.80
C ARG A 92 -2.97 1.35 10.63
N MET A 93 -1.87 0.61 10.71
CA MET A 93 -1.86 -0.85 10.68
C MET A 93 -1.20 -1.45 11.92
N THR A 94 -1.44 -2.74 12.17
CA THR A 94 -0.72 -3.43 13.25
C THR A 94 0.77 -3.49 12.92
N HIS A 95 1.62 -3.46 13.94
CA HIS A 95 3.07 -3.64 13.78
C HIS A 95 3.48 -4.89 12.99
N PHE A 96 2.71 -5.99 13.09
CA PHE A 96 2.95 -7.19 12.30
C PHE A 96 2.83 -6.91 10.80
N HIS A 97 1.70 -6.36 10.37
CA HIS A 97 1.44 -6.03 8.96
C HIS A 97 2.35 -4.90 8.44
N GLU A 98 2.66 -3.89 9.27
CA GLU A 98 3.65 -2.85 8.92
C GLU A 98 5.01 -3.47 8.57
N ARG A 99 5.49 -4.41 9.40
CA ARG A 99 6.76 -5.11 9.15
C ARG A 99 6.71 -5.94 7.86
N THR A 100 5.59 -6.64 7.63
CA THR A 100 5.40 -7.44 6.42
C THR A 100 5.44 -6.56 5.17
N ILE A 101 4.68 -5.47 5.14
CA ILE A 101 4.66 -4.51 4.04
C ILE A 101 6.04 -3.89 3.82
N SER A 102 6.71 -3.46 4.90
CA SER A 102 8.07 -2.90 4.82
C SER A 102 9.06 -3.89 4.19
N ASN A 103 9.02 -5.16 4.60
CA ASN A 103 9.85 -6.21 4.00
C ASN A 103 9.53 -6.43 2.51
N LEU A 104 8.26 -6.41 2.11
CA LEU A 104 7.86 -6.54 0.71
C LEU A 104 8.36 -5.38 -0.14
N MET A 105 8.24 -4.15 0.37
CA MET A 105 8.70 -2.94 -0.31
C MET A 105 10.22 -2.89 -0.44
N GLN A 106 10.97 -3.39 0.55
CA GLN A 106 12.41 -3.56 0.44
C GLN A 106 12.81 -4.51 -0.69
N LYS A 107 12.00 -5.56 -0.96
CA LYS A 107 12.25 -6.45 -2.11
C LYS A 107 12.14 -5.71 -3.44
N ILE A 108 11.27 -4.69 -3.54
CA ILE A 108 11.18 -3.83 -4.73
C ILE A 108 12.49 -3.09 -4.93
N ILE A 109 13.01 -2.44 -3.88
CA ILE A 109 14.26 -1.67 -3.93
C ILE A 109 15.44 -2.56 -4.36
N VAL A 110 15.55 -3.77 -3.79
CA VAL A 110 16.64 -4.70 -4.11
C VAL A 110 16.53 -5.27 -5.54
N ALA A 111 15.32 -5.39 -6.08
CA ALA A 111 15.07 -5.99 -7.39
C ALA A 111 15.00 -4.98 -8.55
N ARG A 112 15.06 -3.67 -8.25
CA ARG A 112 15.11 -2.56 -9.20
C ARG A 112 16.53 -2.41 -9.74
#